data_AF-A0A941WIQ4-F1
#
_entry.id   AF-A0A941WIQ4-F1
#
_cell.length_a   1.000
_cell.length_b   1.000
_cell.length_c   1.000
_cell.angle_alpha   90.00
_cell.angle_beta   90.00
_cell.angle_gamma   90.00
#
_symmetry.space_group_name_H-M   'P 1'
#
loop_
_entity.id
_entity.type
_entity.pdbx_description
1 polymer ?
#
loop_
_entity_poly.entity_id
_entity_poly.type
_entity_poly.pdbx_seq_one_letter_code
_entity_poly.pdbx_strand_id
1 'polypeptide(L)'
;MTQKRLFLFLLALLPLVMVSCGDDDDDDLIGKWYRVSDFDGLARSDASSFSIGNKGYLVCGYDGKNCLSDLWEYDMDRDSWTQKANFPGTARNSAVAMTVDSKGYFGTGYDRVNRLNDFWEYDPATNTWTQKADFPGTARYGAVAFGVSGKAYIGCGDDGNYLK
;
A
#
# COMPACT_ATOMS: atom_id res chain seq x y z
N MET A 1 -9.20 31.58 -78.44
CA MET A 1 -9.73 30.20 -78.43
C MET A 1 -9.74 29.71 -76.99
N THR A 2 -10.90 29.20 -76.62
CA THR A 2 -11.39 28.77 -75.30
C THR A 2 -10.72 27.49 -74.79
N GLN A 3 -10.98 27.15 -73.51
CA GLN A 3 -10.64 25.94 -72.74
C GLN A 3 -9.29 25.99 -71.98
N LYS A 4 -9.19 25.60 -70.70
CA LYS A 4 -10.00 24.67 -69.88
C LYS A 4 -9.93 25.09 -68.40
N ARG A 5 -11.02 24.78 -67.69
CA ARG A 5 -11.23 24.96 -66.24
C ARG A 5 -10.34 24.00 -65.45
N LEU A 6 -9.82 24.43 -64.30
CA LEU A 6 -9.49 23.54 -63.18
C LEU A 6 -9.85 24.26 -61.88
N PHE A 7 -11.04 23.95 -61.36
CA PHE A 7 -11.52 24.41 -60.05
C PHE A 7 -10.85 23.53 -58.99
N LEU A 8 -10.04 24.14 -58.11
CA LEU A 8 -9.47 23.46 -56.94
C LEU A 8 -10.45 23.57 -55.75
N PHE A 9 -10.78 22.40 -55.20
CA PHE A 9 -11.10 22.04 -53.82
C PHE A 9 -11.74 23.08 -52.87
N LEU A 10 -12.95 22.76 -52.40
CA LEU A 10 -13.21 22.66 -50.96
C LEU A 10 -14.37 21.69 -50.72
N LEU A 11 -14.06 20.41 -50.51
CA LEU A 11 -15.03 19.49 -49.90
C LEU A 11 -14.96 19.76 -48.40
N ALA A 12 -15.96 20.46 -47.86
CA ALA A 12 -16.10 20.62 -46.42
C ALA A 12 -16.46 19.26 -45.81
N LEU A 13 -15.46 18.48 -45.42
CA LEU A 13 -15.65 17.38 -44.49
C LEU A 13 -15.80 18.00 -43.10
N LEU A 14 -17.04 18.12 -42.64
CA LEU A 14 -17.33 18.41 -41.25
C LEU A 14 -16.75 17.25 -40.42
N PRO A 15 -15.81 17.45 -39.47
CA PRO A 15 -15.56 16.44 -38.48
C PRO A 15 -16.81 16.38 -37.61
N LEU A 16 -17.56 15.28 -37.70
CA LEU A 16 -18.57 14.94 -36.72
C LEU A 16 -17.81 14.69 -35.41
N VAL A 17 -17.65 15.75 -34.60
CA VAL A 17 -17.16 15.61 -33.24
C VAL A 17 -18.28 14.90 -32.49
N MET A 18 -18.19 13.58 -32.44
CA MET A 18 -18.95 12.78 -31.49
C MET A 18 -18.38 13.16 -30.12
N VAL A 19 -18.92 14.21 -29.52
CA VAL A 19 -18.84 14.38 -28.07
C VAL A 19 -19.66 13.21 -27.53
N SER A 20 -18.98 12.10 -27.29
CA SER A 20 -19.46 11.14 -26.32
C SER A 20 -19.47 11.90 -25.02
N CYS A 21 -20.65 12.33 -24.56
CA CYS A 21 -20.86 12.42 -23.13
C CYS A 21 -20.73 10.99 -22.61
N GLY A 22 -19.49 10.57 -22.34
CA GLY A 22 -19.30 9.57 -21.32
C GLY A 22 -19.77 10.28 -20.07
N ASP A 23 -20.89 9.83 -19.52
CA ASP A 23 -21.24 10.21 -18.16
C ASP A 23 -20.04 9.79 -17.32
N ASP A 24 -19.20 10.77 -16.95
CA ASP A 24 -18.06 10.60 -16.04
C ASP A 24 -18.64 10.38 -14.64
N ASP A 25 -19.35 9.27 -14.50
CA ASP A 25 -19.90 8.81 -13.23
C ASP A 25 -18.72 8.21 -12.46
N ASP A 26 -17.80 9.04 -11.95
CA ASP A 26 -16.87 8.65 -10.88
C ASP A 26 -17.67 8.12 -9.65
N ASP A 27 -18.97 8.43 -9.58
CA ASP A 27 -19.96 7.86 -8.66
C ASP A 27 -20.15 6.34 -8.82
N ASP A 28 -19.75 5.74 -9.95
CA ASP A 28 -19.96 4.32 -10.23
C ASP A 28 -19.01 3.38 -9.45
N LEU A 29 -18.00 3.92 -8.78
CA LEU A 29 -17.01 3.17 -7.98
C LEU A 29 -17.37 3.10 -6.49
N ILE A 30 -18.32 3.92 -6.00
CA ILE A 30 -18.61 4.02 -4.57
C ILE A 30 -19.35 2.77 -4.09
N GLY A 31 -18.76 2.07 -3.12
CA GLY A 31 -19.39 0.94 -2.42
C GLY A 31 -19.38 -0.40 -3.19
N LYS A 32 -18.71 -0.48 -4.35
CA LYS A 32 -18.51 -1.73 -5.09
C LYS A 32 -17.13 -2.32 -4.80
N TRP A 33 -17.07 -3.64 -4.65
CA TRP A 33 -15.82 -4.38 -4.53
C TRP A 33 -15.40 -4.92 -5.91
N TYR A 34 -14.12 -4.75 -6.24
CA TYR A 34 -13.52 -5.30 -7.44
C TYR A 34 -12.45 -6.31 -7.04
N ARG A 35 -12.43 -7.44 -7.74
CA ARG A 35 -11.37 -8.42 -7.58
C ARG A 35 -10.16 -7.96 -8.38
N VAL A 36 -9.02 -7.94 -7.70
CA VAL A 36 -7.69 -7.74 -8.28
C VAL A 36 -6.93 -9.07 -8.30
N SER A 37 -5.69 -9.06 -8.78
CA SER A 37 -4.78 -10.21 -8.73
C SER A 37 -4.72 -10.85 -7.35
N ASP A 38 -4.61 -12.18 -7.35
CA ASP A 38 -4.43 -12.95 -6.12
C ASP A 38 -3.03 -12.68 -5.54
N PHE A 39 -2.92 -12.79 -4.22
CA PHE A 39 -1.64 -12.61 -3.55
C PHE A 39 -0.68 -13.77 -3.85
N ASP A 40 0.50 -13.46 -4.40
CA ASP A 40 1.50 -14.45 -4.81
C ASP A 40 2.30 -15.05 -3.64
N GLY A 41 2.20 -14.48 -2.44
CA GLY A 41 2.85 -14.98 -1.24
C GLY A 41 2.03 -16.03 -0.48
N LEU A 42 2.56 -16.46 0.67
CA LEU A 42 1.83 -17.39 1.55
C LEU A 42 0.57 -16.76 2.14
N ALA A 43 -0.55 -17.47 2.12
CA ALA A 43 -1.77 -17.07 2.81
C ALA A 43 -1.50 -16.82 4.30
N ARG A 44 -2.07 -15.75 4.86
CA ARG A 44 -1.74 -15.31 6.22
C ARG A 44 -2.85 -14.48 6.87
N SER A 45 -2.84 -14.44 8.20
CA SER A 45 -3.58 -13.48 9.02
C SER A 45 -2.64 -12.42 9.61
N ASP A 46 -3.22 -11.35 10.15
CA ASP A 46 -2.56 -10.36 11.01
C ASP A 46 -1.26 -9.76 10.45
N ALA A 47 -1.16 -9.72 9.12
CA ALA A 47 -0.14 -8.95 8.43
C ALA A 47 -0.45 -7.46 8.59
N SER A 48 0.59 -6.64 8.56
CA SER A 48 0.45 -5.19 8.59
C SER A 48 0.59 -4.64 7.18
N SER A 49 -0.02 -3.49 6.90
CA SER A 49 0.03 -2.88 5.58
C SER A 49 0.18 -1.36 5.64
N PHE A 50 0.80 -0.80 4.61
CA PHE A 50 0.90 0.64 4.38
C PHE A 50 0.87 0.91 2.87
N SER A 51 0.71 2.17 2.46
CA SER A 51 0.67 2.54 1.03
C SER A 51 1.57 3.73 0.74
N ILE A 52 2.32 3.68 -0.36
CA ILE A 52 3.21 4.77 -0.81
C ILE A 52 2.92 5.04 -2.28
N GLY A 53 2.36 6.21 -2.60
CA GLY A 53 1.89 6.50 -3.95
C GLY A 53 0.85 5.46 -4.42
N ASN A 54 1.01 4.96 -5.65
CA ASN A 54 0.11 3.97 -6.25
C ASN A 54 0.47 2.51 -5.87
N LYS A 55 1.10 2.30 -4.71
CA LYS A 55 1.61 0.99 -4.29
C LYS A 55 1.11 0.65 -2.89
N GLY A 56 0.62 -0.58 -2.74
CA GLY A 56 0.30 -1.18 -1.45
C GLY A 56 1.46 -2.02 -0.96
N TYR A 57 1.66 -2.10 0.34
CA TYR A 57 2.69 -2.94 0.94
C TYR A 57 2.06 -3.81 2.02
N LEU A 58 2.43 -5.09 2.04
CA LEU A 58 2.03 -6.06 3.05
C LEU A 58 3.29 -6.65 3.67
N VAL A 59 3.39 -6.58 4.99
CA VAL A 59 4.59 -6.99 5.73
C VAL A 59 4.24 -7.96 6.86
N CYS A 60 5.06 -9.01 6.97
CA CYS A 60 4.94 -10.01 8.02
C CYS A 60 3.56 -10.70 8.05
N GLY A 61 3.08 -11.10 9.24
CA GLY A 61 1.83 -11.83 9.44
C GLY A 61 2.06 -13.25 9.94
N TYR A 62 0.99 -14.05 9.98
CA TYR A 62 0.99 -15.42 10.47
C TYR A 62 0.37 -16.37 9.45
N ASP A 63 1.11 -17.39 9.01
CA ASP A 63 0.67 -18.35 7.99
C ASP A 63 -0.18 -19.52 8.55
N GLY A 64 -0.60 -19.43 9.82
CA GLY A 64 -1.25 -20.53 10.54
C GLY A 64 -0.26 -21.46 11.28
N LYS A 65 1.06 -21.26 11.11
CA LYS A 65 2.11 -22.03 11.79
C LYS A 65 3.24 -21.16 12.31
N ASN A 66 3.76 -20.25 11.49
CA ASN A 66 4.89 -19.38 11.74
C ASN A 66 4.53 -17.93 11.50
N CYS A 67 5.16 -17.03 12.25
CA CYS A 67 5.22 -15.63 11.85
C CYS A 67 6.16 -15.49 10.65
N LEU A 68 5.82 -14.59 9.74
CA LEU A 68 6.57 -14.30 8.53
C LEU A 68 7.37 -13.00 8.67
N SER A 69 8.41 -12.84 7.85
CA SER A 69 9.26 -11.63 7.77
C SER A 69 9.38 -11.08 6.35
N ASP A 70 8.59 -11.58 5.42
CA ASP A 70 8.55 -11.08 4.05
C ASP A 70 7.81 -9.74 3.96
N LEU A 71 8.22 -8.94 2.96
CA LEU A 71 7.54 -7.73 2.54
C LEU A 71 7.13 -7.93 1.08
N TRP A 72 5.88 -7.60 0.76
CA TRP A 72 5.34 -7.65 -0.59
C TRP A 72 4.82 -6.29 -0.98
N GLU A 73 5.09 -5.89 -2.22
CA GLU A 73 4.56 -4.68 -2.85
C GLU A 73 3.50 -5.09 -3.87
N TYR A 74 2.33 -4.47 -3.80
CA TYR A 74 1.30 -4.50 -4.82
C TYR A 74 1.42 -3.24 -5.68
N ASP A 75 1.47 -3.42 -7.00
CA ASP A 75 1.49 -2.35 -7.99
C ASP A 75 0.11 -2.24 -8.65
N MET A 76 -0.59 -1.13 -8.40
CA MET A 76 -1.96 -0.93 -8.90
C MET A 76 -2.03 -0.75 -10.42
N ASP A 77 -0.97 -0.28 -11.06
CA ASP A 77 -0.93 -0.07 -12.51
C ASP A 77 -0.74 -1.40 -13.26
N ARG A 78 -0.04 -2.34 -12.62
CA ARG A 78 0.27 -3.66 -13.19
C ARG A 78 -0.68 -4.76 -12.72
N ASP A 79 -1.49 -4.47 -11.70
CA ASP A 79 -2.26 -5.46 -10.96
C ASP A 79 -1.43 -6.70 -10.63
N SER A 80 -0.32 -6.50 -9.92
CA SER A 80 0.57 -7.60 -9.58
C SER A 80 1.35 -7.37 -8.28
N TRP A 81 1.76 -8.47 -7.67
CA TRP A 81 2.58 -8.49 -6.47
C TRP A 81 4.05 -8.74 -6.79
N THR A 82 4.94 -8.16 -6.00
CA THR A 82 6.38 -8.41 -6.10
C THR A 82 6.98 -8.44 -4.70
N GLN A 83 7.72 -9.50 -4.38
CA GLN A 83 8.43 -9.59 -3.12
C GLN A 83 9.57 -8.55 -3.08
N LYS A 84 9.67 -7.85 -1.95
CA LYS A 84 10.68 -6.83 -1.67
C LYS A 84 11.71 -7.36 -0.68
N ALA A 85 12.62 -6.50 -0.24
CA ALA A 85 13.56 -6.87 0.82
C ALA A 85 12.80 -7.30 2.08
N ASN A 86 13.09 -8.52 2.55
CA ASN A 86 12.51 -9.03 3.78
C ASN A 86 12.82 -8.09 4.95
N PHE A 87 11.86 -8.00 5.85
CA PHE A 87 12.03 -7.34 7.13
C PHE A 87 13.17 -8.02 7.92
N PRO A 88 14.22 -7.29 8.33
CA PRO A 88 15.41 -7.89 8.95
C PRO A 88 15.25 -8.21 10.44
N GLY A 89 14.19 -7.70 11.09
CA GLY A 89 13.92 -7.98 12.50
C GLY A 89 13.20 -9.32 12.73
N THR A 90 12.80 -9.56 13.98
CA THR A 90 12.08 -10.78 14.38
C THR A 90 10.75 -10.91 13.62
N ALA A 91 10.48 -12.07 13.00
CA ALA A 91 9.18 -12.32 12.36
C ALA A 91 8.03 -12.21 13.38
N ARG A 92 6.95 -11.51 13.00
CA ARG A 92 5.86 -11.17 13.93
C ARG A 92 4.51 -11.03 13.25
N ASN A 93 3.44 -10.97 14.02
CA ASN A 93 2.11 -10.62 13.56
C ASN A 93 1.51 -9.51 14.43
N SER A 94 0.35 -8.96 14.02
CA SER A 94 -0.39 -7.94 14.78
C SER A 94 0.45 -6.69 15.12
N ALA A 95 1.43 -6.38 14.28
CA ALA A 95 2.24 -5.17 14.37
C ALA A 95 1.49 -3.99 13.75
N VAL A 96 2.01 -2.78 13.95
CA VAL A 96 1.52 -1.60 13.24
C VAL A 96 2.38 -1.33 12.02
N ALA A 97 1.74 -0.83 10.96
CA ALA A 97 2.43 -0.22 9.85
C ALA A 97 1.74 1.08 9.45
N MET A 98 2.52 2.06 9.00
CA MET A 98 2.00 3.35 8.52
C MET A 98 2.97 3.99 7.53
N THR A 99 2.46 4.89 6.72
CA THR A 99 3.27 5.73 5.84
C THR A 99 3.51 7.07 6.51
N VAL A 100 4.77 7.52 6.50
CA VAL A 100 5.11 8.91 6.82
C VAL A 100 5.98 9.43 5.68
N ASP A 101 5.54 10.55 5.09
CA ASP A 101 6.08 11.11 3.87
C ASP A 101 6.12 10.07 2.73
N SER A 102 7.32 9.63 2.31
CA SER A 102 7.50 8.64 1.24
C SER A 102 8.18 7.36 1.73
N LYS A 103 8.05 7.05 3.03
CA LYS A 103 8.65 5.87 3.66
C LYS A 103 7.58 5.08 4.42
N GLY A 104 7.79 3.76 4.47
CA GLY A 104 7.00 2.87 5.29
C GLY A 104 7.60 2.77 6.68
N TYR A 105 6.77 2.68 7.71
CA TYR A 105 7.20 2.47 9.08
C TYR A 105 6.49 1.27 9.67
N PHE A 106 7.22 0.41 10.35
CA PHE A 106 6.73 -0.86 10.89
C PHE A 106 7.33 -1.14 12.26
N GLY A 107 6.53 -1.65 13.19
CA GLY A 107 7.04 -2.10 14.47
C GLY A 107 5.96 -2.52 15.43
N THR A 108 6.35 -2.71 16.70
CA THR A 108 5.52 -3.40 17.70
C THR A 108 5.21 -4.85 17.27
N GLY A 109 4.11 -5.43 17.71
CA GLY A 109 3.63 -6.75 17.30
C GLY A 109 4.00 -7.86 18.28
N TYR A 110 3.69 -9.09 17.88
CA TYR A 110 3.86 -10.30 18.68
C TYR A 110 4.64 -11.36 17.89
N ASP A 111 5.71 -11.89 18.47
CA ASP A 111 6.54 -12.94 17.85
C ASP A 111 6.11 -14.37 18.23
N ARG A 112 4.92 -14.51 18.84
CA ARG A 112 4.38 -15.70 19.52
C ARG A 112 4.92 -16.00 20.92
N VAL A 113 5.85 -15.18 21.42
CA VAL A 113 6.41 -15.30 22.77
C VAL A 113 6.35 -13.95 23.49
N ASN A 114 6.87 -12.91 22.85
CA ASN A 114 7.05 -11.57 23.36
C ASN A 114 6.22 -10.56 22.56
N ARG A 115 5.71 -9.56 23.27
CA ARG A 115 5.34 -8.29 22.62
C ARG A 115 6.61 -7.54 22.31
N LEU A 116 6.60 -6.79 21.21
CA LEU A 116 7.76 -6.06 20.73
C LEU A 116 7.50 -4.54 20.76
N ASN A 117 8.58 -3.75 20.76
CA ASN A 117 8.54 -2.30 20.66
C ASN A 117 9.59 -1.74 19.69
N ASP A 118 10.40 -2.59 19.04
CA ASP A 118 11.33 -2.13 18.01
C ASP A 118 10.57 -1.53 16.83
N PHE A 119 11.22 -0.58 16.16
CA PHE A 119 10.62 0.20 15.09
C PHE A 119 11.59 0.38 13.92
N TRP A 120 11.06 0.27 12.72
CA TRP A 120 11.84 0.20 11.49
C TRP A 120 11.23 1.05 10.39
N GLU A 121 12.09 1.62 9.57
CA GLU A 121 11.75 2.40 8.39
C GLU A 121 12.11 1.58 7.15
N TYR A 122 11.18 1.47 6.21
CA TYR A 122 11.38 0.91 4.89
C TYR A 122 11.47 2.03 3.85
N ASP A 123 12.55 2.00 3.08
CA ASP A 123 12.77 2.88 1.94
C ASP A 123 12.49 2.14 0.62
N PRO A 124 11.40 2.45 -0.10
CA PRO A 124 11.11 1.81 -1.38
C PRO A 124 12.09 2.20 -2.50
N ALA A 125 12.77 3.35 -2.41
CA ALA A 125 13.70 3.82 -3.43
C ALA A 125 14.98 2.97 -3.46
N THR A 126 15.42 2.50 -2.30
CA THR A 126 16.60 1.65 -2.15
C THR A 126 16.25 0.19 -1.87
N ASN A 127 14.97 -0.11 -1.59
CA ASN A 127 14.50 -1.42 -1.16
C ASN A 127 15.25 -1.92 0.08
N THR A 128 15.36 -1.05 1.11
CA THR A 128 16.12 -1.35 2.33
C THR A 128 15.36 -0.97 3.58
N TRP A 129 15.66 -1.68 4.67
CA TRP A 129 15.16 -1.40 6.01
C TRP A 129 16.24 -0.73 6.86
N THR A 130 15.85 0.23 7.70
CA THR A 130 16.71 0.87 8.70
C THR A 130 16.01 0.87 10.05
N GLN A 131 16.67 0.35 11.10
CA GLN A 131 16.12 0.42 12.45
C GLN A 131 16.11 1.88 12.93
N LYS A 132 15.02 2.28 13.56
CA LYS A 132 14.85 3.61 14.16
C LYS A 132 14.84 3.46 15.69
N ALA A 133 14.60 4.58 16.38
CA ALA A 133 14.33 4.52 17.81
C ALA A 133 13.11 3.63 18.08
N ASP A 134 13.22 2.77 19.09
CA ASP A 134 12.12 1.94 19.54
C ASP A 134 10.95 2.80 20.03
N PHE A 135 9.74 2.23 19.98
CA PHE A 135 8.57 2.85 20.56
C PHE A 135 8.79 3.05 22.08
N PRO A 136 8.69 4.29 22.59
CA PRO A 136 9.05 4.59 23.99
C PRO A 136 8.02 4.10 25.00
N GLY A 137 6.82 3.70 24.55
CA GLY A 137 5.84 3.04 25.40
C GLY A 137 6.16 1.56 25.63
N THR A 138 5.31 0.89 26.38
CA THR A 138 5.42 -0.57 26.59
C THR A 138 5.23 -1.32 25.28
N ALA A 139 6.00 -2.40 25.12
CA ALA A 139 5.86 -3.36 24.03
C ALA A 139 4.43 -3.89 23.95
N ARG A 140 3.88 -3.95 22.72
CA ARG A 140 2.46 -4.24 22.49
C ARG A 140 2.19 -4.86 21.13
N TYR A 141 1.01 -5.42 20.96
CA TYR A 141 0.47 -5.82 19.66
C TYR A 141 -1.00 -5.39 19.53
N GLY A 142 -1.57 -5.50 18.33
CA GLY A 142 -2.96 -5.10 18.08
C GLY A 142 -3.19 -3.61 18.31
N ALA A 143 -2.13 -2.81 18.23
CA ALA A 143 -2.20 -1.36 18.31
C ALA A 143 -2.73 -0.77 17.00
N VAL A 144 -3.07 0.53 17.03
CA VAL A 144 -3.44 1.30 15.85
C VAL A 144 -2.38 2.37 15.60
N ALA A 145 -2.09 2.65 14.33
CA ALA A 145 -1.14 3.68 13.96
C ALA A 145 -1.57 4.44 12.70
N PHE A 146 -1.13 5.69 12.59
CA PHE A 146 -1.32 6.52 11.40
C PHE A 146 -0.22 7.58 11.29
N GLY A 147 0.08 7.97 10.06
CA GLY A 147 0.95 9.09 9.75
C GLY A 147 0.14 10.34 9.43
N VAL A 148 0.51 11.50 9.99
CA VAL A 148 -0.04 12.80 9.62
C VAL A 148 1.01 13.90 9.78
N SER A 149 1.11 14.77 8.77
CA SER A 149 2.02 15.93 8.77
C SER A 149 3.48 15.58 9.13
N GLY A 150 4.04 14.55 8.47
CA GLY A 150 5.42 14.12 8.70
C GLY A 150 5.68 13.46 10.06
N LYS A 151 4.62 13.05 10.77
CA LYS A 151 4.72 12.40 12.08
C LYS A 151 3.93 11.11 12.15
N ALA A 152 4.47 10.16 12.89
CA ALA A 152 3.86 8.88 13.22
C ALA A 152 3.14 8.95 14.58
N TYR A 153 1.96 8.36 14.66
CA TYR A 153 1.17 8.24 15.88
C TYR A 153 0.82 6.78 16.11
N ILE A 154 0.94 6.32 17.36
CA ILE A 154 0.59 4.96 17.78
C ILE A 154 -0.29 5.06 19.03
N GLY A 155 -1.36 4.29 19.08
CA GLY A 155 -2.27 4.23 20.22
C GLY A 155 -2.86 2.84 20.43
N CYS A 156 -3.55 2.67 21.57
CA CYS A 156 -4.23 1.42 21.95
C CYS A 156 -3.26 0.21 21.98
N GLY A 157 -3.80 -0.99 21.72
CA GLY A 157 -3.07 -2.25 21.73
C GLY A 157 -2.96 -2.90 23.11
N ASP A 158 -2.50 -4.14 23.11
CA ASP A 158 -2.34 -4.99 24.29
C ASP A 158 -0.86 -5.04 24.69
N ASP A 159 -0.54 -4.51 25.89
CA ASP A 159 0.77 -4.61 26.53
C ASP A 159 0.81 -5.67 27.66
N GLY A 160 -0.24 -6.48 27.77
CA GLY A 160 -0.47 -7.44 28.85
C GLY A 160 -1.14 -6.85 30.09
N ASN A 161 -1.42 -5.55 30.14
CA ASN A 161 -2.10 -4.90 31.25
C ASN A 161 -3.49 -4.40 30.84
N TYR A 162 -4.53 -5.13 31.25
CA TYR A 162 -5.94 -4.84 30.95
C TYR A 162 -6.56 -3.73 31.82
N LEU A 163 -5.78 -3.05 32.69
CA LEU A 163 -6.29 -2.10 33.68
C LEU A 163 -6.08 -0.62 33.31
N LYS A 164 -5.91 -0.29 32.02
CA LYS A 164 -5.76 1.09 31.54
C LYS A 164 -6.96 1.56 30.74
#